data_AF-A0A2G1YNR4-F1
#
_entry.id   AF-A0A2G1YNR4-F1
#
_cell.length_a   1.000
_cell.length_b   1.000
_cell.length_c   1.000
_cell.angle_alpha   90.00
_cell.angle_beta   90.00
_cell.angle_gamma   90.00
#
_symmetry.space_group_name_H-M   'P 1'
#
loop_
_entity.id
_entity.type
_entity.pdbx_description
1 polymer ?
#
loop_
_entity_poly.entity_id
_entity_poly.type
_entity_poly.pdbx_seq_one_letter_code
_entity_poly.pdbx_strand_id
1 'polypeptide(L)'
;MKYINNIYINTLEVKQSKFIAYLTPYSDFQKTLNILKKEHPKARHFVVAYRYLNEFNQIVEYSSDDGEPKGTSGKPSLFVLQGSTMINCSVIIVRYFGGTKLGTGGLVRAYSDAVNLVIKQAELLEYKQEREVKVYFEYSKATLTHCFL
;
A
#
# COMPACT_ATOMS: atom_id res chain seq x y z
N MET A 1 4.60 1.26 13.28
CA MET A 1 4.26 1.24 11.84
C MET A 1 3.11 0.28 11.67
N LYS A 2 2.26 0.47 10.67
CA LYS A 2 1.06 -0.34 10.47
C LYS A 2 1.13 -1.10 9.16
N TYR A 3 0.50 -2.26 9.09
CA TYR A 3 0.43 -3.07 7.88
C TYR A 3 -0.95 -3.72 7.74
N ILE A 4 -1.15 -4.41 6.61
CA ILE A 4 -2.37 -5.14 6.29
C ILE A 4 -2.01 -6.56 5.82
N ASN A 5 -2.91 -7.52 6.08
CA ASN A 5 -2.81 -8.89 5.57
C ASN A 5 -3.75 -9.19 4.40
N ASN A 6 -4.82 -8.40 4.27
CA ASN A 6 -5.84 -8.57 3.24
C ASN A 6 -5.81 -7.42 2.25
N ILE A 7 -6.29 -7.65 1.03
CA ILE A 7 -6.48 -6.59 0.04
C ILE A 7 -7.78 -5.83 0.38
N TYR A 8 -7.69 -4.51 0.42
CA TYR A 8 -8.82 -3.60 0.61
C TYR A 8 -9.05 -2.78 -0.64
N ILE A 9 -10.33 -2.51 -0.94
CA ILE A 9 -10.74 -1.78 -2.13
C ILE A 9 -11.71 -0.69 -1.73
N ASN A 10 -11.46 0.53 -2.21
CA ASN A 10 -12.39 1.63 -2.10
C ASN A 10 -12.45 2.43 -3.41
N THR A 11 -13.56 3.11 -3.66
CA THR A 11 -13.77 3.93 -4.85
C THR A 11 -14.11 5.35 -4.45
N LEU A 12 -13.38 6.31 -5.01
CA LEU A 12 -13.69 7.73 -4.94
C LEU A 12 -14.15 8.25 -6.31
N GLU A 13 -15.19 9.07 -6.34
CA GLU A 13 -15.64 9.78 -7.55
C GLU A 13 -15.46 11.30 -7.39
N VAL A 14 -14.77 11.93 -8.35
CA VAL A 14 -14.53 13.38 -8.37
C VAL A 14 -14.70 13.90 -9.78
N LYS A 15 -15.65 14.83 -9.99
CA LYS A 15 -15.98 15.39 -11.32
C LYS A 15 -16.16 14.29 -12.40
N GLN A 16 -16.97 13.28 -12.09
CA GLN A 16 -17.22 12.09 -12.93
C GLN A 16 -16.00 11.19 -13.19
N SER A 17 -14.81 11.56 -12.70
CA SER A 17 -13.64 10.70 -12.72
C SER A 17 -13.74 9.70 -11.57
N LYS A 18 -13.41 8.43 -11.83
CA LYS A 18 -13.45 7.35 -10.85
C LYS A 18 -12.04 6.91 -10.51
N PHE A 19 -11.74 6.81 -9.22
CA PHE A 19 -10.46 6.39 -8.65
C PHE A 19 -10.71 5.16 -7.78
N ILE A 20 -10.33 3.99 -8.29
CA ILE A 20 -10.50 2.73 -7.57
C ILE A 20 -9.16 2.39 -6.94
N ALA A 21 -9.05 2.55 -5.62
CA ALA A 21 -7.84 2.31 -4.86
C ALA A 21 -7.86 0.89 -4.29
N TYR A 22 -6.79 0.15 -4.57
CA TYR A 22 -6.52 -1.19 -4.06
C TYR A 22 -5.32 -1.10 -3.12
N LEU A 23 -5.56 -1.20 -1.82
CA LEU A 23 -4.51 -1.31 -0.81
C LEU A 23 -4.18 -2.79 -0.63
N THR A 24 -2.95 -3.20 -0.89
CA THR A 24 -2.53 -4.60 -0.88
C THR A 24 -1.34 -4.83 0.04
N PRO A 25 -1.16 -6.05 0.59
CA PRO A 25 0.14 -6.47 1.07
C PRO A 25 1.19 -6.31 -0.04
N TYR A 26 2.41 -5.90 0.32
CA TYR A 26 3.46 -5.67 -0.68
C TYR A 26 3.83 -6.96 -1.43
N SER A 27 3.77 -8.11 -0.78
CA SER A 27 3.96 -9.44 -1.39
C SER A 27 3.03 -9.72 -2.57
N ASP A 28 1.81 -9.16 -2.54
CA ASP A 28 0.80 -9.38 -3.58
C ASP A 28 0.77 -8.29 -4.65
N PHE A 29 1.57 -7.23 -4.51
CA PHE A 29 1.55 -6.05 -5.37
C PHE A 29 1.63 -6.42 -6.86
N GLN A 30 2.67 -7.15 -7.25
CA GLN A 30 2.95 -7.42 -8.67
C GLN A 30 1.87 -8.32 -9.29
N LYS A 31 1.40 -9.32 -8.54
CA LYS A 31 0.31 -10.21 -8.96
C LYS A 31 -0.98 -9.41 -9.14
N THR A 32 -1.33 -8.57 -8.16
CA THR A 32 -2.55 -7.76 -8.17
C THR A 32 -2.52 -6.76 -9.32
N LEU A 33 -1.41 -6.06 -9.53
CA LEU A 33 -1.26 -5.12 -10.65
C LEU A 33 -1.49 -5.79 -12.01
N ASN A 34 -0.95 -7.00 -12.21
CA ASN A 34 -1.13 -7.74 -13.44
C ASN A 34 -2.58 -8.20 -13.65
N ILE A 35 -3.28 -8.57 -12.58
CA ILE A 35 -4.71 -8.92 -12.63
C ILE A 35 -5.53 -7.67 -12.99
N LEU A 36 -5.31 -6.55 -12.30
CA LEU A 36 -6.05 -5.31 -12.53
C LEU A 36 -5.85 -4.76 -13.94
N LYS A 37 -4.65 -4.87 -14.52
CA LYS A 37 -4.41 -4.49 -15.92
C LYS A 37 -5.27 -5.30 -16.91
N LYS A 38 -5.57 -6.56 -16.60
CA LYS A 38 -6.46 -7.42 -17.41
C LYS A 38 -7.93 -7.12 -17.16
N GLU A 39 -8.31 -6.84 -15.92
CA GLU A 39 -9.70 -6.56 -15.52
C GLU A 39 -10.16 -5.15 -15.93
N HIS A 40 -9.24 -4.20 -16.02
CA HIS A 40 -9.52 -2.80 -16.35
C HIS A 40 -8.87 -2.35 -17.67
N PRO A 41 -9.13 -3.01 -18.82
CA PRO A 41 -8.45 -2.70 -20.08
C PRO A 41 -8.77 -1.31 -20.64
N LYS A 42 -9.84 -0.67 -20.14
CA LYS A 42 -10.26 0.69 -20.50
C LYS A 42 -9.71 1.77 -19.56
N ALA A 43 -9.06 1.40 -18.45
CA ALA A 43 -8.45 2.37 -17.55
C ALA A 43 -7.20 2.95 -18.21
N ARG A 44 -6.96 4.26 -18.01
CA ARG A 44 -5.82 4.96 -18.63
C ARG A 44 -4.57 4.95 -17.77
N HIS A 45 -4.75 4.90 -16.45
CA HIS A 45 -3.68 5.03 -15.47
C HIS A 45 -3.88 4.00 -14.36
N PHE A 46 -2.80 3.30 -14.04
CA PHE A 46 -2.59 2.40 -12.94
C PHE A 46 -1.47 3.00 -12.08
N VAL A 47 -1.82 4.07 -11.34
CA VAL A 47 -0.87 4.77 -10.48
C VAL A 47 -0.53 3.86 -9.30
N VAL A 48 0.75 3.76 -8.98
CA VAL A 48 1.21 2.88 -7.90
C VAL A 48 2.09 3.63 -6.91
N ALA A 49 1.99 3.25 -5.64
CA ALA A 49 2.94 3.61 -4.62
C ALA A 49 3.10 2.44 -3.64
N TYR A 50 4.30 2.20 -3.15
CA TYR A 50 4.54 1.16 -2.15
C TYR A 50 5.66 1.53 -1.20
N ARG A 51 5.62 0.90 -0.03
CA ARG A 51 6.65 1.01 0.99
C ARG A 51 6.78 -0.31 1.74
N TYR A 52 7.99 -0.86 1.84
CA TYR A 52 8.25 -2.12 2.52
C TYR A 52 9.61 -2.11 3.22
N LEU A 53 9.83 -3.08 4.12
CA LEU A 53 11.13 -3.32 4.75
C LEU A 53 11.93 -4.33 3.92
N ASN A 54 13.14 -3.97 3.52
CA ASN A 54 14.07 -4.93 2.90
C ASN A 54 14.68 -5.88 3.95
N GLU A 55 15.52 -6.80 3.51
CA GLU A 55 16.22 -7.77 4.36
C GLU A 55 17.09 -7.14 5.47
N PHE A 56 17.48 -5.87 5.32
CA PHE A 56 18.26 -5.10 6.29
C PHE A 56 17.38 -4.22 7.20
N ASN A 57 16.07 -4.42 7.21
CA ASN A 57 15.08 -3.59 7.93
C ASN A 57 15.10 -2.11 7.51
N GLN A 58 15.51 -1.81 6.29
CA GLN A 58 15.46 -0.47 5.71
C GLN A 58 14.16 -0.30 4.94
N ILE A 59 13.58 0.89 5.09
CA ILE A 59 12.41 1.29 4.34
C ILE A 59 12.80 1.54 2.88
N VAL A 60 12.17 0.80 1.98
CA VAL A 60 12.24 1.02 0.53
C VAL A 60 10.91 1.58 0.06
N GLU A 61 10.98 2.64 -0.74
CA GLU A 61 9.82 3.37 -1.23
C GLU A 61 9.86 3.54 -2.74
N TYR A 62 8.69 3.50 -3.36
CA TYR A 62 8.54 3.76 -4.78
C TYR A 62 7.17 4.35 -5.08
N SER A 63 7.11 5.15 -6.15
CA SER A 63 5.86 5.62 -6.72
C SER A 63 5.99 5.87 -8.22
N SER A 64 4.92 5.63 -8.98
CA SER A 64 4.83 5.97 -10.40
C SER A 64 3.55 6.73 -10.68
N ASP A 65 3.66 7.83 -11.42
CA ASP A 65 2.50 8.61 -11.86
C ASP A 65 1.77 7.97 -13.07
N ASP A 66 2.33 6.93 -13.69
CA ASP A 66 1.75 6.17 -14.82
C ASP A 66 1.12 7.02 -15.94
N GLY A 67 1.82 8.07 -16.37
CA GLY A 67 1.35 8.96 -17.45
C GLY A 67 0.43 10.09 -17.00
N GLU A 68 0.09 10.16 -15.72
CA GLU A 68 -0.45 11.39 -15.12
C GLU A 68 0.61 12.52 -15.13
N PRO A 69 0.20 13.79 -14.97
CA PRO A 69 1.14 14.88 -14.78
C PRO A 69 2.10 14.59 -13.63
N LYS A 70 3.40 14.82 -13.86
CA LYS A 70 4.49 14.47 -12.94
C LYS A 70 4.24 15.03 -11.53
N GLY A 71 4.33 14.14 -10.54
CA GLY A 71 4.19 14.45 -9.12
C GLY A 71 2.76 14.70 -8.65
N THR A 72 1.74 14.42 -9.47
CA THR A 72 0.34 14.69 -9.11
C THR A 72 -0.44 13.46 -8.66
N SER A 73 0.13 12.25 -8.73
CA SER A 73 -0.61 11.02 -8.40
C SER A 73 0.20 10.04 -7.56
N GLY A 74 1.32 9.51 -8.06
CA GLY A 74 2.13 8.52 -7.37
C GLY A 74 2.74 9.07 -6.09
N LYS A 75 3.37 10.25 -6.16
CA LYS A 75 3.98 10.90 -4.98
C LYS A 75 2.95 11.23 -3.89
N PRO A 76 1.81 11.89 -4.19
CA PRO A 76 0.76 12.09 -3.19
C PRO A 76 0.28 10.79 -2.55
N SER A 77 0.12 9.72 -3.33
CA SER A 77 -0.28 8.40 -2.82
C SER A 77 0.73 7.84 -1.83
N LEU A 78 2.03 7.96 -2.14
CA LEU A 78 3.12 7.54 -1.23
C LEU A 78 3.13 8.38 0.05
N PHE A 79 2.91 9.70 -0.04
CA PHE A 79 2.85 10.57 1.14
C PHE A 79 1.72 10.19 2.10
N VAL A 80 0.58 9.72 1.58
CA VAL A 80 -0.50 9.21 2.43
C VAL A 80 -0.08 7.93 3.16
N LEU A 81 0.61 7.00 2.48
CA LEU A 81 1.17 5.81 3.14
C LEU A 81 2.16 6.19 4.26
N GLN A 82 3.03 7.17 3.99
CA GLN A 82 3.99 7.69 4.97
C GLN A 82 3.30 8.32 6.18
N GLY A 83 2.37 9.25 5.93
CA GLY A 83 1.62 9.95 6.98
C GLY A 83 0.75 9.01 7.82
N SER A 84 0.27 7.92 7.22
CA SER A 84 -0.47 6.85 7.91
C SER A 84 0.44 5.83 8.59
N THR A 85 1.77 6.01 8.53
CA THR A 85 2.80 5.11 9.06
C THR A 85 2.73 3.68 8.53
N MET A 86 2.22 3.52 7.31
CA MET A 86 2.05 2.22 6.66
C MET A 86 3.39 1.64 6.20
N ILE A 87 3.52 0.32 6.30
CA ILE A 87 4.69 -0.46 5.88
C ILE A 87 4.25 -1.82 5.33
N ASN A 88 5.10 -2.45 4.52
CA ASN A 88 4.86 -3.76 3.89
C ASN A 88 3.56 -3.81 3.09
N CYS A 89 3.20 -2.69 2.46
CA CYS A 89 1.99 -2.55 1.67
C CYS A 89 2.24 -1.76 0.38
N SER A 90 1.30 -1.89 -0.55
CA SER A 90 1.22 -1.09 -1.76
C SER A 90 -0.17 -0.54 -1.95
N VAL A 91 -0.29 0.51 -2.75
CA VAL A 91 -1.56 0.96 -3.30
C VAL A 91 -1.47 1.00 -4.82
N ILE A 92 -2.50 0.47 -5.48
CA ILE A 92 -2.70 0.55 -6.94
C ILE A 92 -4.00 1.32 -7.15
N ILE A 93 -3.95 2.40 -7.91
CA ILE A 93 -5.10 3.27 -8.15
C ILE A 93 -5.42 3.22 -9.63
N VAL A 94 -6.55 2.58 -9.94
CA VAL A 94 -7.09 2.48 -11.29
C VAL A 94 -7.96 3.70 -11.54
N ARG A 95 -7.57 4.54 -12.51
CA ARG A 95 -8.32 5.76 -12.83
C ARG A 95 -9.08 5.65 -14.15
N TYR A 96 -10.35 6.01 -14.09
CA TYR A 96 -11.18 6.31 -15.25
C TYR A 96 -11.39 7.84 -15.37
N PHE A 97 -11.14 8.38 -16.57
CA PHE A 97 -11.32 9.80 -16.85
C PHE A 97 -12.81 10.15 -17.04
N GLY A 98 -13.30 11.15 -16.31
CA GLY A 98 -14.69 11.58 -16.31
C GLY A 98 -15.05 12.70 -17.30
N GLY A 99 -14.26 12.90 -18.36
CA GLY A 99 -14.51 13.97 -19.33
C GLY A 99 -14.07 15.38 -18.91
N THR A 100 -13.96 15.66 -17.60
CA THR A 100 -13.53 16.97 -17.09
C THR A 100 -12.14 16.90 -16.43
N LYS A 101 -11.24 17.82 -16.80
CA LYS A 101 -9.90 17.92 -16.19
C LYS A 101 -9.99 18.42 -14.74
N LEU A 102 -9.24 17.79 -13.84
CA LEU A 102 -9.17 18.15 -12.42
C LEU A 102 -8.14 19.26 -12.12
N GLY A 103 -7.18 19.49 -13.01
CA GLY A 103 -6.00 20.31 -12.74
C GLY A 103 -5.02 19.61 -11.78
N THR A 104 -3.81 20.14 -11.64
CA THR A 104 -2.74 19.53 -10.83
C THR A 104 -3.15 19.37 -9.36
N GLY A 105 -3.62 20.44 -8.72
CA GLY A 105 -4.09 20.40 -7.33
C GLY A 105 -5.36 19.57 -7.12
N GLY A 106 -6.17 19.37 -8.16
CA GLY A 106 -7.32 18.47 -8.10
C GLY A 106 -6.91 16.99 -8.15
N LEU A 107 -5.90 16.66 -8.96
CA LEU A 107 -5.33 15.31 -9.01
C LEU A 107 -4.65 14.92 -7.70
N VAL A 108 -3.78 15.81 -7.19
CA VAL A 108 -3.08 15.59 -5.91
C VAL A 108 -4.07 15.24 -4.80
N ARG A 109 -5.16 16.02 -4.68
CA ARG A 109 -6.21 15.76 -3.69
C ARG A 109 -6.95 14.46 -3.96
N ALA A 110 -7.44 14.25 -5.18
CA ALA A 110 -8.22 13.04 -5.50
C ALA A 110 -7.43 11.74 -5.26
N TYR A 111 -6.15 11.69 -5.65
CA TYR A 111 -5.29 10.54 -5.37
C TYR A 111 -5.04 10.35 -3.88
N SER A 112 -4.74 11.43 -3.15
CA SER A 112 -4.53 11.35 -1.70
C SER A 112 -5.81 10.88 -0.97
N ASP A 113 -6.96 11.45 -1.33
CA ASP A 113 -8.26 11.12 -0.74
C ASP A 113 -8.65 9.66 -1.02
N ALA A 114 -8.39 9.15 -2.22
CA ALA A 114 -8.65 7.75 -2.56
C ALA A 114 -7.82 6.80 -1.69
N VAL A 115 -6.54 7.10 -1.43
CA VAL A 115 -5.69 6.30 -0.55
C VAL A 115 -6.15 6.41 0.91
N ASN A 116 -6.49 7.61 1.39
CA ASN A 116 -7.00 7.82 2.75
C ASN A 116 -8.28 7.02 2.99
N LEU A 117 -9.20 6.98 2.02
CA LEU A 117 -10.46 6.24 2.13
C LEU A 117 -10.24 4.74 2.25
N VAL A 118 -9.37 4.16 1.42
CA VAL A 118 -9.10 2.71 1.49
C VAL A 118 -8.35 2.33 2.77
N ILE A 119 -7.43 3.17 3.26
CA ILE A 119 -6.75 2.95 4.55
C ILE A 119 -7.75 3.02 5.70
N LYS A 120 -8.69 3.99 5.68
CA LYS A 120 -9.71 4.14 6.72
C LYS A 120 -10.63 2.91 6.83
N GLN A 121 -10.87 2.23 5.72
CA GLN A 121 -11.66 0.99 5.68
C GLN A 121 -10.87 -0.24 6.10
N ALA A 122 -9.54 -0.21 6.00
CA ALA A 122 -8.69 -1.35 6.25
C ALA A 122 -8.57 -1.68 7.74
N GLU A 123 -8.57 -2.97 8.07
CA GLU A 123 -8.10 -3.44 9.37
C GLU A 123 -6.57 -3.33 9.42
N LEU A 124 -6.07 -2.40 10.24
CA LEU A 124 -4.65 -2.12 10.36
C LEU A 124 -4.06 -2.91 11.52
N LEU A 125 -2.98 -3.63 11.25
CA LEU A 125 -2.21 -4.37 12.24
C LEU A 125 -0.95 -3.61 12.63
N GLU A 126 -0.54 -3.72 13.89
CA GLU A 126 0.71 -3.12 14.36
C GLU A 126 1.90 -3.99 13.95
N TYR A 127 2.84 -3.40 13.23
CA TYR A 127 4.08 -4.08 12.86
C TYR A 127 5.02 -4.10 14.06
N LYS A 128 5.35 -5.31 14.52
CA LYS A 128 6.40 -5.57 15.52
C LYS A 128 7.55 -6.29 14.84
N GLN A 129 8.75 -5.76 14.98
CA GLN A 129 9.94 -6.44 14.50
C GLN A 129 10.24 -7.62 15.42
N GLU A 130 10.12 -8.82 14.88
CA GLU A 130 10.53 -10.04 15.57
C GLU A 130 12.03 -10.24 15.39
N ARG A 131 12.68 -10.78 16.42
CA ARG A 131 14.08 -11.20 16.36
C ARG A 131 14.12 -12.70 16.57
N GLU A 132 14.68 -13.42 15.61
CA GLU A 132 14.98 -14.82 15.80
C GLU A 132 16.15 -14.94 16.79
N VAL A 133 15.92 -15.57 17.93
CA VAL A 133 16.95 -15.86 18.92
C VAL A 133 17.16 -17.37 18.96
N LYS A 134 18.36 -17.81 18.60
CA LYS A 134 18.79 -19.19 18.79
C LYS A 134 19.31 -19.35 20.22
N VAL A 135 18.59 -20.12 21.02
CA VAL A 135 19.00 -20.44 22.39
C VAL A 135 19.60 -21.84 22.39
N TYR A 136 20.82 -21.96 22.89
CA TYR A 136 21.47 -23.25 23.13
C TYR A 136 21.40 -23.55 24.62
N PHE A 137 20.87 -24.72 24.99
CA PHE A 137 20.84 -25.19 26.37
C PHE A 137 21.16 -26.68 26.42
N GLU A 138 21.75 -27.12 27.54
CA GLU A 138 21.99 -28.53 27.79
C GLU A 138 20.65 -29.27 27.94
N TYR A 139 20.55 -30.46 27.36
CA TYR A 139 19.36 -31.29 27.41
C TYR A 139 18.89 -31.57 28.86
N SER A 140 19.83 -31.61 29.81
CA SER A 140 19.57 -31.75 31.25
C SER A 140 18.76 -30.61 31.88
N LYS A 141 18.67 -29.44 31.23
CA LYS A 141 17.92 -28.26 31.70
C LYS A 141 16.60 -28.03 30.92
N ALA A 142 16.22 -28.94 30.03
CA ALA A 142 15.08 -28.78 29.12
C ALA A 142 13.70 -28.77 29.79
N THR A 143 13.57 -29.17 31.06
CA THR A 143 12.28 -29.22 31.77
C THR A 143 11.80 -27.84 32.26
N LEU A 144 12.67 -26.83 32.30
CA LEU A 144 12.36 -25.49 32.83
C LEU A 144 11.94 -24.45 31.77
N THR A 145 11.95 -24.79 30.49
CA THR A 145 11.73 -23.82 29.38
C THR A 145 10.28 -23.63 28.97
N HIS A 146 9.30 -24.29 29.60
CA HIS A 146 7.88 -24.16 29.23
C HIS A 146 7.17 -22.89 29.79
N CYS A 147 7.88 -21.99 30.48
CA CYS A 147 7.26 -20.85 31.17
C CYS A 147 7.78 -19.45 30.78
N PHE A 148 8.75 -19.30 29.86
CA PHE A 148 9.37 -17.99 29.59
C PHE A 148 9.69 -17.69 28.12
N LEU A 149 8.88 -18.21 27.19
CA LEU A 149 8.79 -17.71 25.80
C LEU A 149 7.32 -17.60 25.43
#